data_AF-A0A0S7CV65-F1
#
_entry.id   AF-A0A0S7CV65-F1
#
_cell.length_a   1.000
_cell.length_b   1.000
_cell.length_c   1.000
_cell.angle_alpha   90.00
_cell.angle_beta   90.00
_cell.angle_gamma   90.00
#
_symmetry.space_group_name_H-M   'P 1'
#
loop_
_entity.id
_entity.type
_entity.pdbx_description
1 polymer ?
#
loop_
_entity_poly.entity_id
_entity_poly.type
_entity_poly.pdbx_seq_one_letter_code
_entity_poly.pdbx_strand_id
1 'polypeptide(L)'
;MTASPESPANQGARAAKAAMPRDIKVMLAAAFLIALGFGLVAPVLPQFATTFDVGATAAAVIVSIFAFMRLVFAPAGGALMGRFGERPVYIAGLLIVAASTAACAFAQNYWQLLVFRGLGGAGSVMFTVAAMGLLIRLAPPESRGRVSGAYASAFLIGSVLGPVVGGLLAGFGLRVPFLAYAAALVLAAWLFARS
;
A
#
# COMPACT_ATOMS: atom_id res chain seq x y z
N MET A 1 28.28 44.12 -11.05
CA MET A 1 27.68 43.01 -11.82
C MET A 1 26.74 42.25 -10.90
N THR A 2 25.51 42.72 -10.75
CA THR A 2 24.44 42.02 -10.04
C THR A 2 23.85 41.00 -11.01
N ALA A 3 23.97 39.71 -10.73
CA ALA A 3 23.34 38.68 -11.53
C ALA A 3 21.83 38.94 -11.61
N SER A 4 21.28 39.06 -12.82
CA SER A 4 19.84 39.19 -13.03
C SER A 4 19.11 37.99 -12.42
N PRO A 5 17.96 38.19 -11.74
CA PRO A 5 17.19 37.09 -11.17
C PRO A 5 16.77 36.10 -12.26
N GLU A 6 17.09 34.81 -12.08
CA GLU A 6 16.74 33.76 -13.04
C GLU A 6 15.22 33.68 -13.22
N SER A 7 14.76 33.62 -14.47
CA SER A 7 13.33 33.55 -14.83
C SER A 7 12.60 32.40 -14.11
N PRO A 8 11.37 32.62 -13.59
CA PRO A 8 10.56 31.61 -12.91
C PRO A 8 10.37 30.31 -13.71
N ALA A 9 10.32 30.42 -15.05
CA ALA A 9 10.21 29.27 -15.95
C ALA A 9 11.45 28.35 -15.89
N ASN A 10 12.64 28.94 -15.68
CA ASN A 10 13.89 28.22 -15.59
C ASN A 10 14.04 27.50 -14.24
N GLN A 11 13.46 28.08 -13.18
CA GLN A 11 13.39 27.47 -11.85
C GLN A 11 12.45 26.24 -11.83
N GLY A 12 11.28 26.34 -12.48
CA GLY A 12 10.34 25.22 -12.66
C GLY A 12 10.93 24.06 -13.49
N ALA A 13 11.67 24.38 -14.55
CA ALA A 13 12.35 23.39 -15.38
C ALA A 13 13.54 22.71 -14.65
N ARG A 14 14.27 23.44 -13.79
CA ARG A 14 15.33 22.89 -12.92
C ARG A 14 14.78 21.99 -11.82
N ALA A 15 13.66 22.38 -11.19
CA ALA A 15 12.95 21.54 -10.23
C ALA A 15 12.42 20.24 -10.88
N ALA A 16 11.97 20.32 -12.14
CA ALA A 16 11.62 19.15 -12.94
C ALA A 16 12.83 18.26 -13.31
N LYS A 17 14.03 18.83 -13.43
CA LYS A 17 15.29 18.08 -13.70
C LYS A 17 16.00 17.55 -12.45
N ALA A 18 15.66 18.02 -11.24
CA ALA A 18 16.25 17.50 -10.01
C ALA A 18 15.93 16.01 -9.87
N ALA A 19 16.97 15.17 -9.90
CA ALA A 19 16.86 13.73 -9.77
C ALA A 19 16.17 13.38 -8.45
N MET A 20 15.11 12.58 -8.51
CA MET A 20 14.41 12.16 -7.29
C MET A 20 15.35 11.40 -6.37
N PRO A 21 15.42 11.75 -5.07
CA PRO A 21 16.14 11.00 -4.07
C PRO A 21 15.80 9.51 -4.12
N ARG A 22 16.79 8.66 -3.79
CA ARG A 22 16.63 7.20 -3.79
C ARG A 22 15.42 6.77 -2.96
N ASP A 23 15.19 7.40 -1.80
CA ASP A 23 14.05 7.12 -0.91
C ASP A 23 12.70 7.34 -1.59
N ILE A 24 12.57 8.41 -2.38
CA ILE A 24 11.32 8.70 -3.10
C ILE A 24 11.08 7.61 -4.15
N LYS A 25 12.09 7.22 -4.92
CA LYS A 25 11.95 6.15 -5.92
C LYS A 25 11.54 4.82 -5.29
N VAL A 26 12.14 4.47 -4.15
CA VAL A 26 11.80 3.24 -3.41
C VAL A 26 10.37 3.31 -2.86
N MET A 27 9.94 4.46 -2.35
CA MET A 27 8.58 4.67 -1.89
C MET A 27 7.55 4.58 -3.04
N LEU A 28 7.87 5.11 -4.23
CA LEU A 28 7.03 4.97 -5.42
C LEU A 28 6.92 3.51 -5.88
N ALA A 29 8.03 2.77 -5.86
CA ALA A 29 8.02 1.34 -6.16
C ALA A 29 7.20 0.55 -5.14
N ALA A 30 7.32 0.89 -3.85
CA ALA A 30 6.51 0.29 -2.80
C ALA A 30 5.02 0.60 -2.99
N ALA A 31 4.65 1.85 -3.32
CA ALA A 31 3.27 2.25 -3.62
C ALA A 31 2.67 1.43 -4.77
N PHE A 32 3.45 1.23 -5.84
CA PHE A 32 3.06 0.39 -6.96
C PHE A 32 2.82 -1.07 -6.52
N LEU A 33 3.75 -1.67 -5.78
CA LEU A 33 3.65 -3.05 -5.31
C LEU A 33 2.44 -3.26 -4.37
N ILE A 34 2.18 -2.30 -3.47
CA ILE A 34 1.03 -2.30 -2.58
C ILE A 34 -0.27 -2.28 -3.39
N ALA A 35 -0.37 -1.37 -4.36
CA ALA A 35 -1.56 -1.22 -5.18
C ALA A 35 -1.81 -2.44 -6.08
N LEU A 36 -0.75 -2.92 -6.74
CA LEU A 36 -0.77 -4.14 -7.54
C LEU A 36 -1.30 -5.30 -6.70
N GLY A 37 -0.68 -5.53 -5.54
CA GLY A 37 -1.02 -6.64 -4.69
C GLY A 37 -2.41 -6.55 -4.05
N PHE A 38 -2.86 -5.35 -3.69
CA PHE A 38 -4.25 -5.16 -3.28
C PHE A 38 -5.22 -5.52 -4.43
N GLY A 39 -4.90 -5.11 -5.66
CA GLY A 39 -5.66 -5.48 -6.85
C GLY A 39 -5.63 -6.97 -7.18
N LEU A 40 -4.56 -7.71 -6.81
CA LEU A 40 -4.52 -9.18 -6.95
C LEU A 40 -5.60 -9.85 -6.09
N VAL A 41 -5.77 -9.37 -4.86
CA VAL A 41 -6.65 -9.98 -3.85
C VAL A 41 -8.09 -9.51 -3.98
N ALA A 42 -8.31 -8.25 -4.38
CA ALA A 42 -9.64 -7.65 -4.43
C ALA A 42 -10.72 -8.47 -5.20
N PRO A 43 -10.48 -8.96 -6.43
CA PRO A 43 -11.47 -9.75 -7.15
C PRO A 43 -11.58 -11.20 -6.64
N VAL A 44 -10.52 -11.74 -6.05
CA VAL A 44 -10.42 -13.14 -5.63
C VAL A 44 -11.00 -13.36 -4.23
N LEU A 45 -10.94 -12.34 -3.38
CA LEU A 45 -11.34 -12.43 -1.97
C LEU A 45 -12.81 -12.81 -1.76
N PRO A 46 -13.81 -12.21 -2.45
CA PRO A 46 -15.21 -12.62 -2.31
C PRO A 46 -15.42 -14.08 -2.71
N GLN A 47 -14.82 -14.51 -3.82
CA GLN A 47 -14.89 -15.89 -4.29
C GLN A 47 -14.20 -16.86 -3.33
N PHE A 48 -13.06 -16.48 -2.73
CA PHE A 48 -12.39 -17.29 -1.72
C PHE A 48 -13.27 -17.43 -0.46
N ALA A 49 -13.96 -16.37 -0.05
CA ALA A 49 -14.85 -16.41 1.10
C ALA A 49 -16.00 -17.42 0.89
N THR A 50 -16.60 -17.47 -0.30
CA THR A 50 -17.72 -18.41 -0.58
C THR A 50 -17.29 -19.88 -0.55
N THR A 51 -15.99 -20.20 -0.62
CA THR A 51 -15.51 -21.59 -0.44
C THR A 51 -15.71 -22.12 0.97
N PHE A 52 -16.01 -21.25 1.94
CA PHE A 52 -16.39 -21.62 3.31
C PHE A 52 -17.90 -21.80 3.49
N ASP A 53 -18.65 -22.02 2.40
CA ASP A 53 -20.10 -22.24 2.39
C ASP A 53 -20.91 -21.07 2.99
N VAL A 54 -20.45 -19.84 2.72
CA VAL A 54 -21.10 -18.60 3.16
C VAL A 54 -21.77 -17.88 2.00
N GLY A 55 -22.87 -17.17 2.29
CA GLY A 55 -23.61 -16.40 1.29
C GLY A 55 -22.94 -15.07 0.90
N ALA A 56 -23.51 -14.40 -0.10
CA ALA A 56 -23.00 -13.13 -0.64
C ALA A 56 -22.87 -12.02 0.42
N THR A 57 -23.75 -11.98 1.42
CA THR A 57 -23.67 -11.03 2.54
C THR A 57 -22.37 -11.18 3.32
N ALA A 58 -21.92 -12.41 3.58
CA ALA A 58 -20.66 -12.66 4.27
C ALA A 58 -19.45 -12.25 3.43
N ALA A 59 -19.49 -12.49 2.11
CA ALA A 59 -18.47 -11.99 1.19
C ALA A 59 -18.41 -10.44 1.18
N ALA A 60 -19.54 -9.75 1.28
CA ALA A 60 -19.55 -8.29 1.43
C ALA A 60 -18.94 -7.85 2.78
N VAL A 61 -19.26 -8.55 3.86
CA VAL A 61 -18.73 -8.29 5.20
C VAL A 61 -17.20 -8.42 5.23
N ILE A 62 -16.60 -9.35 4.50
CA ILE A 62 -15.13 -9.51 4.49
C ILE A 62 -14.41 -8.35 3.79
N VAL A 63 -15.06 -7.70 2.82
CA VAL A 63 -14.53 -6.49 2.20
C VAL A 63 -14.72 -5.30 3.16
N SER A 64 -15.88 -5.22 3.80
CA SER A 64 -16.24 -4.14 4.74
C SER A 64 -15.39 -4.14 6.00
N ILE A 65 -15.05 -5.29 6.58
CA ILE A 65 -14.26 -5.37 7.82
C ILE A 65 -12.87 -4.75 7.63
N PHE A 66 -12.29 -4.87 6.43
CA PHE A 66 -11.01 -4.24 6.10
C PHE A 66 -11.11 -2.71 6.17
N ALA A 67 -12.15 -2.14 5.56
CA ALA A 67 -12.39 -0.69 5.58
C ALA A 67 -12.76 -0.20 6.98
N PHE A 68 -13.59 -0.95 7.71
CA PHE A 68 -13.97 -0.66 9.09
C PHE A 68 -12.74 -0.62 10.01
N MET A 69 -11.86 -1.62 9.94
CA MET A 69 -10.64 -1.63 10.74
C MET A 69 -9.68 -0.50 10.35
N ARG A 70 -9.60 -0.13 9.07
CA ARG A 70 -8.85 1.07 8.65
C ARG A 70 -9.39 2.33 9.31
N LEU A 71 -10.72 2.49 9.37
CA LEU A 71 -11.35 3.64 10.01
C LEU A 71 -11.07 3.68 11.52
N VAL A 72 -11.29 2.57 12.21
CA VAL A 72 -11.10 2.45 13.66
C VAL A 72 -9.65 2.66 14.08
N PHE A 73 -8.69 2.13 13.31
CA PHE A 73 -7.26 2.23 13.62
C PHE A 73 -6.58 3.48 13.03
N ALA A 74 -7.32 4.35 12.31
CA ALA A 74 -6.73 5.58 11.75
C ALA A 74 -6.10 6.50 12.82
N PRO A 75 -6.75 6.77 13.98
CA PRO A 75 -6.14 7.56 15.05
C PRO A 75 -4.90 6.90 15.64
N ALA A 76 -4.92 5.57 15.78
CA ALA A 76 -3.79 4.79 16.28
C ALA A 76 -2.58 4.91 15.34
N GLY A 77 -2.80 4.85 14.02
CA GLY A 77 -1.75 5.06 13.03
C GLY A 77 -1.05 6.41 13.18
N GLY A 78 -1.81 7.50 13.39
CA GLY A 78 -1.27 8.82 13.65
C GLY A 78 -0.50 8.92 14.98
N ALA A 79 -1.05 8.35 16.05
CA ALA A 79 -0.38 8.32 17.36
C ALA A 79 0.93 7.53 17.32
N LEU A 80 0.95 6.38 16.65
CA LEU A 80 2.16 5.58 16.45
C LEU A 80 3.21 6.35 15.65
N MET A 81 2.83 7.11 14.63
CA MET A 81 3.77 7.97 13.90
C MET A 81 4.37 9.06 14.79
N GLY A 82 3.57 9.69 15.65
CA GLY A 82 4.08 10.68 16.61
C GLY A 82 5.09 10.10 17.60
N ARG A 83 4.94 8.81 17.96
CA ARG A 83 5.80 8.12 18.95
C ARG A 83 7.05 7.47 18.35
N PHE A 84 6.94 6.85 17.18
CA PHE A 84 8.00 6.04 16.57
C PHE A 84 8.56 6.62 15.26
N GLY A 85 7.97 7.70 14.75
CA GLY A 85 8.30 8.26 13.45
C GLY A 85 7.63 7.53 12.28
N GLU A 86 7.76 8.10 11.08
CA GLU A 86 7.03 7.60 9.91
C GLU A 86 7.65 6.31 9.35
N ARG A 87 8.98 6.21 9.37
CA ARG A 87 9.72 5.09 8.77
C ARG A 87 9.41 3.74 9.43
N PRO A 88 9.51 3.60 10.77
CA PRO A 88 9.21 2.33 11.44
C PRO A 88 7.74 1.95 11.33
N VAL A 89 6.83 2.93 11.40
CA VAL A 89 5.38 2.68 11.29
C VAL A 89 5.00 2.24 9.89
N TYR A 90 5.64 2.79 8.85
CA TYR A 90 5.47 2.36 7.47
C TYR A 90 5.84 0.89 7.28
N ILE A 91 7.04 0.51 7.73
CA ILE A 91 7.55 -0.87 7.62
C ILE A 91 6.67 -1.82 8.44
N ALA A 92 6.35 -1.47 9.69
CA ALA A 92 5.49 -2.29 10.54
C ALA A 92 4.10 -2.51 9.91
N GLY A 93 3.49 -1.46 9.36
CA GLY A 93 2.22 -1.57 8.65
C GLY A 93 2.30 -2.52 7.46
N LEU A 94 3.34 -2.42 6.62
CA LEU A 94 3.55 -3.34 5.50
C LEU A 94 3.69 -4.80 5.96
N LEU A 95 4.46 -5.05 7.02
CA LEU A 95 4.68 -6.38 7.55
C LEU A 95 3.40 -6.98 8.18
N ILE A 96 2.60 -6.17 8.88
CA ILE A 96 1.31 -6.60 9.42
C ILE A 96 0.40 -7.05 8.28
N VAL A 97 0.29 -6.25 7.21
CA VAL A 97 -0.53 -6.60 6.04
C VAL A 97 0.01 -7.83 5.32
N ALA A 98 1.34 -7.96 5.20
CA ALA A 98 1.96 -9.11 4.58
C ALA A 98 1.64 -10.40 5.36
N ALA A 99 1.86 -10.38 6.67
CA ALA A 99 1.59 -11.52 7.54
C ALA A 99 0.10 -11.87 7.57
N SER A 100 -0.78 -10.88 7.68
CA SER A 100 -2.22 -11.11 7.72
C SER A 100 -2.74 -11.64 6.38
N THR A 101 -2.22 -11.14 5.25
CA THR A 101 -2.58 -11.61 3.92
C THR A 101 -2.07 -13.03 3.66
N ALA A 102 -0.85 -13.35 4.11
CA ALA A 102 -0.34 -14.72 4.08
C ALA A 102 -1.25 -15.64 4.92
N ALA A 103 -1.64 -15.21 6.13
CA ALA A 103 -2.54 -15.97 6.99
C ALA A 103 -3.92 -16.19 6.33
N CYS A 104 -4.46 -15.22 5.58
CA CYS A 104 -5.68 -15.41 4.79
C CYS A 104 -5.56 -16.59 3.81
N ALA A 105 -4.39 -16.78 3.18
CA ALA A 105 -4.18 -17.90 2.25
C ALA A 105 -4.30 -19.27 2.92
N PHE A 106 -4.01 -19.35 4.22
CA PHE A 106 -4.09 -20.57 5.03
C PHE A 106 -5.31 -20.63 5.93
N ALA A 107 -6.28 -19.72 5.78
CA ALA A 107 -7.50 -19.72 6.57
C ALA A 107 -8.27 -21.04 6.37
N GLN A 108 -8.69 -21.64 7.47
CA GLN A 108 -9.44 -22.91 7.49
C GLN A 108 -10.94 -22.70 7.65
N ASN A 109 -11.36 -21.50 8.05
CA ASN A 109 -12.76 -21.11 8.16
C ASN A 109 -12.95 -19.61 7.93
N TYR A 110 -14.21 -19.21 7.71
CA TYR A 110 -14.59 -17.83 7.44
C TYR A 110 -14.19 -16.86 8.57
N TRP A 111 -14.30 -17.26 9.83
CA TRP A 111 -13.99 -16.39 10.97
C TRP A 111 -12.50 -16.06 11.07
N GLN A 112 -11.63 -17.04 10.80
CA GLN A 112 -10.19 -16.80 10.67
C GLN A 112 -9.90 -15.81 9.54
N LEU A 113 -10.51 -16.00 8.37
CA LEU A 113 -10.36 -15.08 7.25
C LEU A 113 -10.81 -13.66 7.61
N LEU A 114 -11.92 -13.52 8.34
CA LEU A 114 -12.44 -12.24 8.81
C LEU A 114 -11.46 -11.53 9.75
N VAL A 115 -10.89 -12.27 10.73
CA VAL A 115 -9.91 -11.74 11.68
C VAL A 115 -8.63 -11.31 10.96
N PHE A 116 -8.07 -12.17 10.11
CA PHE A 116 -6.87 -11.85 9.34
C PHE A 116 -7.10 -10.66 8.41
N ARG A 117 -8.29 -10.56 7.82
CA ARG A 117 -8.64 -9.43 6.96
C ARG A 117 -8.77 -8.14 7.76
N GLY A 118 -9.32 -8.20 8.97
CA GLY A 118 -9.38 -7.08 9.90
C GLY A 118 -7.98 -6.59 10.32
N LEU A 119 -7.08 -7.51 10.67
CA LEU A 119 -5.66 -7.20 10.97
C LEU A 119 -4.97 -6.52 9.78
N GLY A 120 -5.25 -7.00 8.56
CA GLY A 120 -4.77 -6.35 7.34
C GLY A 120 -5.30 -4.92 7.19
N GLY A 121 -6.53 -4.63 7.63
CA GLY A 121 -7.08 -3.28 7.65
C GLY A 121 -6.30 -2.36 8.60
N ALA A 122 -6.02 -2.83 9.81
CA ALA A 122 -5.23 -2.08 10.79
C ALA A 122 -3.80 -1.78 10.29
N GLY A 123 -3.08 -2.79 9.76
CA GLY A 123 -1.77 -2.56 9.16
C GLY A 123 -1.83 -1.64 7.93
N SER A 124 -2.92 -1.71 7.16
CA SER A 124 -3.09 -0.91 5.97
C SER A 124 -3.18 0.59 6.25
N VAL A 125 -3.94 0.97 7.28
CA VAL A 125 -4.01 2.38 7.65
C VAL A 125 -2.69 2.90 8.21
N MET A 126 -1.96 2.08 8.99
CA MET A 126 -0.64 2.44 9.51
C MET A 126 0.34 2.82 8.40
N PHE A 127 0.52 1.96 7.38
CA PHE A 127 1.44 2.29 6.30
C PHE A 127 0.92 3.45 5.44
N THR A 128 -0.39 3.61 5.27
CA THR A 128 -0.96 4.66 4.41
C THR A 128 -0.69 6.05 5.01
N VAL A 129 -0.97 6.23 6.31
CA VAL A 129 -0.73 7.51 6.99
C VAL A 129 0.78 7.79 7.05
N ALA A 130 1.60 6.76 7.32
CA ALA A 130 3.05 6.89 7.33
C ALA A 130 3.64 7.27 5.97
N ALA A 131 3.11 6.71 4.87
CA ALA A 131 3.51 7.05 3.51
C ALA A 131 3.27 8.54 3.20
N MET A 132 2.12 9.08 3.62
CA MET A 132 1.81 10.50 3.43
C MET A 132 2.74 11.41 4.24
N GLY A 133 3.07 11.03 5.48
CA GLY A 133 4.08 11.73 6.28
C GLY A 133 5.46 11.71 5.64
N LEU A 134 5.90 10.54 5.16
CA LEU A 134 7.16 10.37 4.44
C LEU A 134 7.22 11.19 3.15
N LEU A 135 6.14 11.25 2.37
CA LEU A 135 6.05 12.08 1.18
C LEU A 135 6.28 13.56 1.50
N ILE A 136 5.64 14.08 2.54
CA ILE A 136 5.79 15.48 2.95
C ILE A 136 7.20 15.78 3.46
N ARG A 137 7.78 14.83 4.20
CA ARG A 137 9.12 14.97 4.81
C ARG A 137 10.26 14.80 3.80
N LEU A 138 10.14 13.89 2.84
CA LEU A 138 11.20 13.58 1.87
C LEU A 138 11.14 14.46 0.62
N ALA A 139 9.97 14.97 0.24
CA ALA A 139 9.84 15.78 -0.97
C ALA A 139 10.12 17.27 -0.70
N PRO A 140 11.05 17.90 -1.46
CA PRO A 140 11.24 19.34 -1.45
C PRO A 140 9.92 20.08 -1.69
N PRO A 141 9.65 21.21 -0.99
CA PRO A 141 8.38 21.94 -1.07
C PRO A 141 7.89 22.18 -2.51
N GLU A 142 8.80 22.53 -3.41
CA GLU A 142 8.54 22.86 -4.81
C GLU A 142 8.17 21.63 -5.65
N SER A 143 8.51 20.43 -5.18
CA SER A 143 8.33 19.17 -5.89
C SER A 143 7.28 18.25 -5.26
N ARG A 144 6.69 18.63 -4.12
CA ARG A 144 5.66 17.85 -3.41
C ARG A 144 4.50 17.47 -4.32
N GLY A 145 4.01 18.39 -5.14
CA GLY A 145 2.96 18.11 -6.13
C GLY A 145 3.37 17.04 -7.15
N ARG A 146 4.60 17.13 -7.67
CA ARG A 146 5.15 16.15 -8.62
C ARG A 146 5.31 14.77 -7.98
N VAL A 147 5.83 14.71 -6.77
CA VAL A 147 6.06 13.44 -6.05
C VAL A 147 4.72 12.81 -5.64
N SER A 148 3.77 13.60 -5.15
CA SER A 148 2.42 13.12 -4.85
C SER A 148 1.69 12.64 -6.10
N GLY A 149 1.86 13.34 -7.22
CA GLY A 149 1.34 12.92 -8.52
C GLY A 149 1.94 11.58 -8.95
N ALA A 150 3.27 11.43 -8.87
CA ALA A 150 3.95 10.17 -9.18
C ALA A 150 3.49 9.02 -8.26
N TYR A 151 3.28 9.29 -6.98
CA TYR A 151 2.76 8.29 -6.03
C TYR A 151 1.34 7.85 -6.41
N ALA A 152 0.46 8.80 -6.71
CA ALA A 152 -0.90 8.52 -7.18
C ALA A 152 -0.89 7.74 -8.50
N SER A 153 -0.04 8.13 -9.46
CA SER A 153 0.13 7.40 -10.73
C SER A 153 0.61 5.97 -10.51
N ALA A 154 1.63 5.76 -9.66
CA ALA A 154 2.11 4.43 -9.32
C ALA A 154 0.99 3.56 -8.71
N PHE A 155 0.19 4.14 -7.82
CA PHE A 155 -0.95 3.46 -7.20
C PHE A 155 -2.06 3.13 -8.21
N LEU A 156 -2.37 4.05 -9.13
CA LEU A 156 -3.36 3.83 -10.18
C LEU A 156 -2.94 2.72 -11.14
N ILE A 157 -1.70 2.79 -11.64
CA ILE A 157 -1.17 1.76 -12.56
C ILE A 157 -1.19 0.39 -11.88
N GLY A 158 -0.73 0.30 -10.61
CA GLY A 158 -0.79 -0.94 -9.85
C GLY A 158 -2.23 -1.44 -9.67
N SER A 159 -3.16 -0.55 -9.32
CA SER A 159 -4.57 -0.92 -9.11
C SER A 159 -5.29 -1.38 -10.38
N VAL A 160 -4.88 -0.88 -11.56
CA VAL A 160 -5.42 -1.32 -12.86
C VAL A 160 -4.84 -2.66 -13.28
N LEU A 161 -3.53 -2.86 -13.11
CA LEU A 161 -2.86 -4.11 -13.46
C LEU A 161 -3.19 -5.24 -12.48
N GLY A 162 -3.44 -4.91 -11.22
CA GLY A 162 -3.64 -5.86 -10.13
C GLY A 162 -4.75 -6.88 -10.40
N PRO A 163 -5.99 -6.46 -10.72
CA PRO A 163 -7.08 -7.41 -10.99
C PRO A 163 -6.82 -8.34 -12.17
N VAL A 164 -6.15 -7.84 -13.22
CA VAL A 164 -5.78 -8.65 -14.40
C VAL A 164 -4.81 -9.75 -13.99
N VAL A 165 -3.74 -9.40 -13.28
CA VAL A 165 -2.75 -10.37 -12.79
C VAL A 165 -3.38 -11.29 -11.74
N GLY A 166 -4.27 -10.77 -10.88
CA GLY A 166 -4.95 -11.50 -9.82
C GLY A 166 -5.86 -12.59 -10.37
N GLY A 167 -6.66 -12.26 -11.40
CA GLY A 167 -7.51 -13.23 -12.09
C GLY A 167 -6.70 -14.35 -12.76
N LEU A 168 -5.58 -14.00 -13.41
CA LEU A 168 -4.67 -15.01 -14.00
C LEU A 168 -4.07 -15.92 -12.93
N LEU A 169 -3.59 -15.35 -11.81
CA LEU A 169 -3.02 -16.11 -10.70
C LEU A 169 -4.07 -16.99 -9.99
N ALA A 170 -5.32 -16.55 -9.93
CA ALA A 170 -6.42 -17.34 -9.37
C ALA A 170 -6.66 -18.64 -10.16
N GLY A 171 -6.30 -18.69 -11.45
CA GLY A 171 -6.33 -19.92 -12.26
C GLY A 171 -5.40 -21.02 -11.74
N PHE A 172 -4.34 -20.67 -10.99
CA PHE A 172 -3.45 -21.63 -10.31
C PHE A 172 -3.91 -21.96 -8.88
N GLY A 173 -5.02 -21.36 -8.43
CA GLY A 173 -5.61 -21.55 -7.12
C GLY A 173 -5.88 -20.23 -6.41
N LEU A 174 -7.01 -20.15 -5.68
CA LEU A 174 -7.47 -18.93 -5.02
C LEU A 174 -6.53 -18.41 -3.92
N ARG A 175 -5.59 -19.25 -3.45
CA ARG A 175 -4.60 -18.89 -2.42
C ARG A 175 -3.37 -18.18 -3.01
N VAL A 176 -3.06 -18.41 -4.29
CA VAL A 176 -1.84 -17.89 -4.94
C VAL A 176 -1.80 -16.35 -4.95
N PRO A 177 -2.89 -15.62 -5.27
CA PRO A 177 -2.90 -14.16 -5.24
C PRO A 177 -2.59 -13.57 -3.86
N PHE A 178 -3.03 -14.22 -2.78
CA PHE A 178 -2.73 -13.79 -1.40
C PHE A 178 -1.25 -13.93 -1.07
N LEU A 179 -0.65 -15.06 -1.42
CA LEU A 179 0.78 -15.30 -1.20
C LEU A 179 1.65 -14.37 -2.04
N ALA A 180 1.27 -14.15 -3.30
CA ALA A 180 1.95 -13.19 -4.18
C ALA A 180 1.91 -11.77 -3.60
N TYR A 181 0.75 -11.35 -3.08
CA TYR A 181 0.64 -10.05 -2.43
C TYR A 181 1.49 -9.97 -1.15
N ALA A 182 1.45 -10.99 -0.29
CA ALA A 182 2.28 -11.03 0.91
C ALA A 182 3.77 -10.92 0.58
N ALA A 183 4.25 -11.65 -0.43
CA ALA A 183 5.64 -11.57 -0.89
C ALA A 183 5.99 -10.16 -1.43
N ALA A 184 5.10 -9.55 -2.21
CA ALA A 184 5.29 -8.20 -2.73
C ALA A 184 5.42 -7.15 -1.60
N LEU A 185 4.64 -7.29 -0.52
CA LEU A 185 4.71 -6.40 0.64
C LEU A 185 5.99 -6.60 1.45
N VAL A 186 6.44 -7.85 1.65
CA VAL A 186 7.74 -8.13 2.29
C VAL A 186 8.88 -7.52 1.48
N LEU A 187 8.85 -7.68 0.15
CA LEU A 187 9.83 -7.08 -0.74
C LEU A 187 9.82 -5.54 -0.64
N ALA A 188 8.64 -4.92 -0.66
CA ALA A 188 8.50 -3.48 -0.50
C ALA A 188 9.07 -2.98 0.85
N ALA A 189 8.74 -3.68 1.94
CA ALA A 189 9.26 -3.37 3.27
C ALA A 189 10.80 -3.50 3.33
N TRP A 190 11.36 -4.54 2.73
CA TRP A 190 12.80 -4.78 2.69
C TRP A 190 13.54 -3.75 1.85
N LEU A 191 13.01 -3.39 0.67
CA LEU A 191 13.58 -2.36 -0.19
C LEU A 191 13.61 -1.01 0.52
N PHE A 192 12.52 -0.66 1.22
CA PHE A 192 12.41 0.59 1.96
C PHE A 192 13.29 0.62 3.21
N ALA A 193 13.47 -0.52 3.90
CA ALA A 193 14.39 -0.62 5.02
C ALA A 193 15.86 -0.43 4.63
N ARG A 194 16.21 -0.67 3.36
CA ARG A 194 17.58 -0.56 2.81
C ARG A 194 17.90 0.77 2.12
N SER A 195 16.91 1.65 1.93
CA SER A 195 17.13 2.95 1.29
C SER A 195 17.71 3.95 2.28
#